data_AF-A0AAU9CPW7-F1
#
_entry.id   AF-A0AAU9CPW7-F1
#
_cell.length_a   1.000
_cell.length_b   1.000
_cell.length_c   1.000
_cell.angle_alpha   90.00
_cell.angle_beta   90.00
_cell.angle_gamma   90.00
#
_symmetry.space_group_name_H-M   'P 1'
#
loop_
_entity.id
_entity.type
_entity.pdbx_description
1 polymer ?
#
loop_
_entity_poly.entity_id
_entity_poly.type
_entity_poly.pdbx_seq_one_letter_code
_entity_poly.pdbx_strand_id
1 'polypeptide(L)'
;MLSEEILRLLAEHTNDANIAADALAELQSLAYVDAEGNLLPAGEWALEVYRLWLDGDDLTVWGFSIEQEEAEVLKAAAELLEKTAQNPEDLPTFPRLRREMIDRKIRQYKALLERYGRKLDEMPEKYRQIASRFAEAKDLQRWYDDNFELREALYSLESFALIRTTEDPKGREYFVPTEPGRRVLADQETHLRDVSATAVKTVSLPQRTFSAPNLEWWQEAREQYLIGSQEPTESGCLYARLAAQGKRWPHLSRYEMTVFHHIPEQGLSVDEIYAELEKRLPRERIRWALEKLEARHLIDVLPDGNVVETEAGALLDRALAGVPEGFGNPINPVIVRLLKALAEVGTLYVKERKVRILPRNLKEAIRRSGLPRETFDNALEMARAAGLVGRANINEGGLLVLEALEKMQPQGSGSLLEPPVV
;
A
#
# COMPACT_ATOMS: atom_id res chain seq x y z
N MET A 1 -39.87 5.01 13.42
CA MET A 1 -39.72 5.62 12.07
C MET A 1 -38.25 5.99 11.97
N LEU A 2 -37.52 5.49 10.98
CA LEU A 2 -36.07 5.73 10.88
C LEU A 2 -35.84 7.20 10.48
N SER A 3 -35.12 7.96 11.31
CA SER A 3 -34.77 9.37 11.07
C SER A 3 -33.26 9.57 11.12
N GLU A 4 -32.77 10.63 10.48
CA GLU A 4 -31.34 10.99 10.54
C GLU A 4 -30.82 11.14 11.98
N GLU A 5 -31.65 11.68 12.87
CA GLU A 5 -31.33 11.87 14.29
C GLU A 5 -31.13 10.53 15.01
N ILE A 6 -32.03 9.55 14.80
CA ILE A 6 -31.88 8.19 15.35
C ILE A 6 -30.62 7.52 14.82
N LEU A 7 -30.32 7.71 13.53
CA LEU A 7 -29.15 7.14 12.88
C LEU A 7 -27.83 7.72 13.44
N ARG A 8 -27.77 9.04 13.65
CA ARG A 8 -26.65 9.73 14.32
C ARG A 8 -26.45 9.21 15.74
N LEU A 9 -27.53 9.14 16.54
CA LEU A 9 -27.49 8.65 17.92
C LEU A 9 -26.99 7.22 18.02
N LEU A 10 -27.41 6.36 17.09
CA LEU A 10 -26.96 4.98 17.01
C LEU A 10 -25.46 4.88 16.68
N ALA A 11 -24.97 5.72 15.77
CA ALA A 11 -23.55 5.76 15.43
C ALA A 11 -22.69 6.31 16.57
N GLU A 12 -23.16 7.34 17.27
CA GLU A 12 -22.51 7.88 18.47
C GLU A 12 -22.39 6.81 19.56
N HIS A 13 -23.47 6.07 19.84
CA HIS A 13 -23.47 4.95 20.80
C HIS A 13 -22.39 3.91 20.50
N THR A 14 -22.18 3.59 19.22
CA THR A 14 -21.20 2.58 18.79
C THR A 14 -19.76 3.08 18.73
N ASN A 15 -19.55 4.37 18.47
CA ASN A 15 -18.22 4.95 18.31
C ASN A 15 -17.67 5.53 19.62
N ASP A 16 -18.54 5.97 20.54
CA ASP A 16 -18.17 6.59 21.80
C ASP A 16 -19.16 6.14 22.89
N ALA A 17 -18.68 5.44 23.92
CA ALA A 17 -19.52 4.78 24.93
C ALA A 17 -20.27 5.74 25.90
N ASN A 18 -20.30 7.05 25.59
CA ASN A 18 -20.88 8.09 26.42
C ASN A 18 -22.01 8.83 25.67
N ILE A 19 -23.08 8.13 25.33
CA ILE A 19 -24.34 8.79 24.95
C ILE A 19 -25.19 9.11 26.19
N ALA A 20 -26.02 10.14 26.07
CA ALA A 20 -26.91 10.54 27.16
C ALA A 20 -27.96 9.45 27.46
N ALA A 21 -28.34 9.29 28.73
CA ALA A 21 -29.20 8.20 29.18
C ALA A 21 -30.61 8.23 28.57
N ASP A 22 -31.10 9.41 28.22
CA ASP A 22 -32.34 9.63 27.48
C ASP A 22 -32.23 9.15 26.02
N ALA A 23 -31.11 9.41 25.35
CA ALA A 23 -30.84 8.91 24.01
C ALA A 23 -30.73 7.37 23.97
N LEU A 24 -30.08 6.75 24.97
CA LEU A 24 -30.01 5.29 25.07
C LEU A 24 -31.41 4.69 25.30
N ALA A 25 -32.21 5.29 26.18
CA ALA A 25 -33.58 4.86 26.41
C ALA A 25 -34.45 4.98 25.15
N GLU A 26 -34.22 5.99 24.32
CA GLU A 26 -34.88 6.14 23.02
C GLU A 26 -34.50 5.01 22.06
N LEU A 27 -33.20 4.71 21.89
CA LEU A 27 -32.72 3.60 21.06
C LEU A 27 -33.25 2.23 21.52
N GLN A 28 -33.35 2.02 22.84
CA GLN A 28 -33.95 0.83 23.44
C GLN A 28 -35.46 0.75 23.18
N SER A 29 -36.18 1.87 23.30
CA SER A 29 -37.63 1.92 23.03
C SER A 29 -37.98 1.60 21.58
N LEU A 30 -37.04 1.89 20.67
CA LEU A 30 -37.14 1.62 19.24
C LEU A 30 -36.62 0.22 18.86
N ALA A 31 -36.15 -0.56 19.83
CA ALA A 31 -35.59 -1.90 19.65
C ALA A 31 -34.36 -1.97 18.72
N TYR A 32 -33.55 -0.90 18.69
CA TYR A 32 -32.26 -0.91 18.00
C TYR A 32 -31.11 -1.43 18.89
N VAL A 33 -31.28 -1.34 20.21
CA VAL A 33 -30.31 -1.73 21.23
C VAL A 33 -31.03 -2.49 22.35
N ASP A 34 -30.39 -3.48 22.97
CA ASP A 34 -30.93 -4.22 24.10
C ASP A 34 -30.80 -3.46 25.45
N ALA A 35 -31.24 -4.08 26.54
CA ALA A 35 -31.21 -3.48 27.88
C ALA A 35 -29.77 -3.26 28.39
N GLU A 36 -28.84 -4.05 27.89
CA GLU A 36 -27.42 -4.06 28.22
C GLU A 36 -26.60 -3.08 27.35
N GLY A 37 -27.20 -2.50 26.31
CA GLY A 37 -26.56 -1.55 25.41
C GLY A 37 -25.95 -2.20 24.16
N ASN A 38 -26.21 -3.47 23.86
CA ASN A 38 -25.73 -4.13 22.66
C ASN A 38 -26.68 -3.89 21.48
N LEU A 39 -26.11 -3.79 20.27
CA LEU A 39 -26.90 -3.67 19.05
C LEU A 39 -27.78 -4.91 18.84
N LEU A 40 -29.04 -4.67 18.49
CA LEU A 40 -29.94 -5.69 17.96
C LEU A 40 -29.84 -5.69 16.42
N PRO A 41 -30.31 -6.75 15.72
CA PRO A 41 -30.20 -6.82 14.25
C PRO A 41 -30.77 -5.60 13.53
N ALA A 42 -31.88 -5.03 14.02
CA ALA A 42 -32.45 -3.81 13.45
C ALA A 42 -31.51 -2.60 13.62
N GLY A 43 -30.76 -2.54 14.72
CA GLY A 43 -29.75 -1.52 14.98
C GLY A 43 -28.55 -1.68 14.05
N GLU A 44 -28.06 -2.90 13.87
CA GLU A 44 -26.97 -3.18 12.92
C GLU A 44 -27.31 -2.69 11.50
N TRP A 45 -28.51 -3.01 11.01
CA TRP A 45 -28.97 -2.55 9.69
C TRP A 45 -29.18 -1.03 9.63
N ALA A 46 -29.72 -0.42 10.68
CA ALA A 46 -29.88 1.04 10.74
C ALA A 46 -28.53 1.75 10.73
N LEU A 47 -27.54 1.25 11.48
CA LEU A 47 -26.19 1.75 11.49
C LEU A 47 -25.55 1.65 10.10
N GLU A 48 -25.79 0.54 9.41
CA GLU A 48 -25.30 0.34 8.05
C GLU A 48 -25.92 1.33 7.06
N VAL A 49 -27.23 1.58 7.15
CA VAL A 49 -27.90 2.63 6.36
C VAL A 49 -27.29 4.00 6.61
N TYR A 50 -26.98 4.33 7.87
CA TYR A 50 -26.34 5.60 8.21
C TYR A 50 -24.94 5.73 7.64
N ARG A 51 -24.14 4.65 7.68
CA ARG A 51 -22.79 4.61 7.10
C ARG A 51 -22.85 4.82 5.59
N LEU A 52 -23.70 4.06 4.89
CA LEU A 52 -23.92 4.23 3.45
C LEU A 52 -24.39 5.65 3.09
N TRP A 53 -25.22 6.26 3.95
CA TRP A 53 -25.70 7.61 3.75
C TRP A 53 -24.61 8.69 3.97
N LEU A 54 -23.71 8.50 4.94
CA LEU A 54 -22.57 9.39 5.18
C LEU A 54 -21.46 9.25 4.14
N ASP A 55 -21.20 8.02 3.69
CA ASP A 55 -20.18 7.73 2.68
C ASP A 55 -20.56 8.32 1.30
N GLY A 56 -21.84 8.67 1.09
CA GLY A 56 -22.34 9.27 -0.13
C GLY A 56 -22.24 8.34 -1.35
N ASP A 57 -22.11 8.89 -2.55
CA ASP A 57 -21.95 8.14 -3.79
C ASP A 57 -20.50 7.66 -4.03
N ASP A 58 -19.67 7.49 -2.98
CA ASP A 58 -18.30 6.99 -3.16
C ASP A 58 -18.29 5.49 -3.49
N LEU A 59 -18.61 5.21 -4.75
CA LEU A 59 -18.60 3.90 -5.37
C LEU A 59 -17.17 3.40 -5.70
N THR A 60 -16.14 4.09 -5.21
CA THR A 60 -14.75 3.73 -5.48
C THR A 60 -14.43 2.35 -4.92
N VAL A 61 -13.94 1.49 -5.81
CA VAL A 61 -13.56 0.12 -5.49
C VAL A 61 -12.05 0.04 -5.33
N TRP A 62 -11.62 -0.05 -4.09
CA TRP A 62 -10.20 -0.06 -3.75
C TRP A 62 -9.59 -1.44 -3.95
N GLY A 63 -8.39 -1.47 -4.54
CA GLY A 63 -7.52 -2.63 -4.60
C GLY A 63 -6.44 -2.64 -3.52
N PHE A 64 -5.80 -3.80 -3.35
CA PHE A 64 -4.61 -3.98 -2.52
C PHE A 64 -3.67 -4.95 -3.21
N SER A 65 -2.37 -4.68 -3.20
CA SER A 65 -1.38 -5.56 -3.82
C SER A 65 -0.16 -5.80 -2.93
N ILE A 66 0.22 -7.07 -2.79
CA ILE A 66 1.49 -7.49 -2.21
C ILE A 66 2.08 -8.63 -3.05
N GLU A 67 3.37 -8.52 -3.40
CA GLU A 67 4.11 -9.60 -4.06
C GLU A 67 4.65 -10.60 -3.04
N GLN A 68 4.90 -11.82 -3.49
CA GLN A 68 5.51 -12.88 -2.71
C GLN A 68 6.87 -12.43 -2.14
N GLU A 69 7.71 -11.74 -2.93
CA GLU A 69 8.98 -11.19 -2.47
C GLU A 69 8.80 -10.14 -1.37
N GLU A 70 7.78 -9.29 -1.45
CA GLU A 70 7.49 -8.29 -0.41
C GLU A 70 7.01 -8.97 0.88
N ALA A 71 6.18 -10.00 0.77
CA ALA A 71 5.76 -10.82 1.91
C ALA A 71 6.96 -11.53 2.58
N GLU A 72 7.92 -12.03 1.81
CA GLU A 72 9.17 -12.60 2.34
C GLU A 72 10.02 -11.57 3.10
N VAL A 73 10.12 -10.34 2.58
CA VAL A 73 10.83 -9.23 3.25
C VAL A 73 10.12 -8.84 4.54
N LEU A 74 8.79 -8.73 4.53
CA LEU A 74 7.97 -8.47 5.71
C LEU A 74 8.18 -9.53 6.79
N LYS A 75 8.18 -10.80 6.39
CA LYS A 75 8.49 -11.94 7.26
C LYS A 75 9.90 -11.86 7.85
N ALA A 76 10.90 -11.56 7.03
CA ALA A 76 12.28 -11.42 7.51
C ALA A 76 12.43 -10.28 8.53
N ALA A 77 11.74 -9.15 8.33
CA ALA A 77 11.72 -8.03 9.27
C ALA A 77 11.07 -8.41 10.61
N ALA A 78 9.95 -9.13 10.59
CA ALA A 78 9.30 -9.61 11.80
C ALA A 78 10.18 -10.59 12.59
N GLU A 79 10.75 -11.60 11.93
CA GLU A 79 11.61 -12.60 12.59
C GLU A 79 12.88 -11.98 13.21
N LEU A 80 13.49 -10.99 12.55
CA LEU A 80 14.64 -10.27 13.11
C LEU A 80 14.23 -9.43 14.33
N LEU A 81 13.06 -8.80 14.28
CA LEU A 81 12.54 -8.04 15.41
C LEU A 81 12.25 -8.94 16.62
N GLU A 82 11.71 -10.14 16.42
CA GLU A 82 11.52 -11.12 17.49
C GLU A 82 12.85 -11.58 18.09
N LYS A 83 13.86 -11.85 17.25
CA LYS A 83 15.22 -12.19 17.70
C LYS A 83 15.87 -11.04 18.48
N THR A 84 15.48 -9.79 18.20
CA THR A 84 16.00 -8.62 18.92
C THR A 84 15.69 -8.67 20.42
N ALA A 85 14.56 -9.26 20.82
CA ALA A 85 14.23 -9.45 22.23
C ALA A 85 15.26 -10.32 22.97
N GLN A 86 15.96 -11.20 22.24
CA GLN A 86 17.01 -12.07 22.78
C GLN A 86 18.41 -11.47 22.57
N ASN A 87 18.60 -10.71 21.49
CA ASN A 87 19.88 -10.09 21.13
C ASN A 87 19.69 -8.70 20.50
N PRO A 88 20.02 -7.60 21.20
CA PRO A 88 19.83 -6.23 20.71
C PRO A 88 20.52 -5.89 19.38
N GLU A 89 21.52 -6.67 18.94
CA GLU A 89 22.20 -6.45 17.66
C GLU A 89 21.43 -7.04 16.45
N ASP A 90 20.35 -7.79 16.69
CA ASP A 90 19.50 -8.39 15.64
C ASP A 90 18.38 -7.46 15.14
N LEU A 91 18.46 -6.16 15.46
CA LEU A 91 17.55 -5.15 14.94
C LEU A 91 17.45 -5.23 13.41
N PRO A 92 16.23 -5.12 12.83
CA PRO A 92 15.98 -5.19 11.40
C PRO A 92 16.43 -3.89 10.72
N THR A 93 17.73 -3.63 10.73
CA THR A 93 18.38 -2.55 9.97
C THR A 93 18.54 -2.96 8.51
N PHE A 94 18.68 -2.00 7.59
CA PHE A 94 18.84 -2.33 6.17
C PHE A 94 20.01 -3.29 5.89
N PRO A 95 21.22 -3.11 6.46
CA PRO A 95 22.33 -4.05 6.26
C PRO A 95 22.04 -5.45 6.82
N ARG A 96 21.31 -5.55 7.95
CA ARG A 96 20.98 -6.84 8.57
C ARG A 96 19.93 -7.58 7.76
N LEU A 97 18.86 -6.90 7.34
CA LEU A 97 17.85 -7.43 6.44
C LEU A 97 18.45 -7.88 5.12
N ARG A 98 19.33 -7.08 4.51
CA ARG A 98 20.02 -7.45 3.27
C ARG A 98 20.76 -8.77 3.42
N ARG A 99 21.54 -8.95 4.50
CA ARG A 99 22.25 -10.22 4.77
C ARG A 99 21.28 -11.40 4.93
N GLU A 100 20.24 -11.23 5.73
CA GLU A 100 19.23 -12.27 5.96
C GLU A 100 18.52 -12.68 4.66
N MET A 101 18.15 -11.71 3.82
CA MET A 101 17.50 -11.96 2.53
C MET A 101 18.43 -12.64 1.53
N ILE A 102 19.71 -12.24 1.47
CA ILE A 102 20.73 -12.94 0.68
C ILE A 102 20.81 -14.41 1.10
N ASP A 103 20.92 -14.69 2.40
CA ASP A 103 21.03 -16.06 2.91
C ASP A 103 19.76 -16.89 2.65
N ARG A 104 18.57 -16.28 2.73
CA ARG A 104 17.29 -16.91 2.37
C ARG A 104 17.24 -17.25 0.88
N LYS A 105 17.53 -16.28 0.00
CA LYS A 105 17.49 -16.49 -1.45
C LYS A 105 18.53 -17.50 -1.92
N ILE A 106 19.74 -17.47 -1.36
CA ILE A 106 20.77 -18.50 -1.64
C ILE A 106 20.25 -19.89 -1.29
N ARG A 107 19.64 -20.07 -0.11
CA ARG A 107 19.08 -21.37 0.30
C ARG A 107 17.94 -21.81 -0.62
N GLN A 108 17.03 -20.90 -0.96
CA GLN A 108 15.91 -21.15 -1.86
C GLN A 108 16.39 -21.61 -3.25
N TYR A 109 17.33 -20.87 -3.85
CA TYR A 109 17.83 -21.19 -5.18
C TYR A 109 18.75 -22.42 -5.22
N LYS A 110 19.48 -22.72 -4.13
CA LYS A 110 20.18 -24.02 -4.00
C LYS A 110 19.19 -25.19 -4.00
N ALA A 111 18.17 -25.13 -3.15
CA ALA A 111 17.15 -26.17 -3.07
C ALA A 111 16.37 -26.30 -4.40
N LEU A 112 16.13 -25.18 -5.08
CA LEU A 112 15.50 -25.15 -6.40
C LEU A 112 16.36 -25.87 -7.44
N LEU A 113 17.66 -25.58 -7.52
CA LEU A 113 18.58 -26.26 -8.44
C LEU A 113 18.71 -27.76 -8.14
N GLU A 114 18.73 -28.14 -6.86
CA GLU A 114 18.75 -29.56 -6.44
C GLU A 114 17.47 -30.30 -6.85
N ARG A 115 16.31 -29.65 -6.70
CA ARG A 115 15.00 -30.24 -7.02
C ARG A 115 14.74 -30.33 -8.53
N TYR A 116 15.12 -29.29 -9.27
CA TYR A 116 14.78 -29.18 -10.69
C TYR A 116 15.90 -29.64 -11.62
N GLY A 117 17.17 -29.72 -11.19
CA GLY A 117 18.27 -30.36 -11.92
C GLY A 117 18.26 -30.09 -13.45
N ARG A 118 17.99 -31.13 -14.25
CA ARG A 118 17.91 -31.07 -15.73
C ARG A 118 16.57 -30.58 -16.31
N LYS A 119 15.60 -30.22 -15.47
CA LYS A 119 14.24 -29.75 -15.84
C LYS A 119 14.06 -28.24 -15.63
N LEU A 120 15.15 -27.45 -15.59
CA LEU A 120 15.04 -25.99 -15.55
C LEU A 120 14.21 -25.43 -16.72
N ASP A 121 14.16 -26.15 -17.84
CA ASP A 121 13.40 -25.77 -19.04
C ASP A 121 11.87 -25.83 -18.87
N GLU A 122 11.37 -26.48 -17.81
CA GLU A 122 9.95 -26.52 -17.47
C GLU A 122 9.52 -25.31 -16.60
N MET A 123 10.47 -24.48 -16.15
CA MET A 123 10.20 -23.30 -15.29
C MET A 123 9.78 -22.06 -16.08
N PRO A 124 9.01 -21.13 -15.47
CA PRO A 124 8.78 -19.81 -16.04
C PRO A 124 10.10 -19.10 -16.35
N GLU A 125 10.12 -18.34 -17.45
CA GLU A 125 11.36 -17.79 -18.03
C GLU A 125 12.15 -16.94 -17.03
N LYS A 126 11.48 -16.10 -16.25
CA LYS A 126 12.10 -15.24 -15.22
C LYS A 126 12.86 -16.06 -14.17
N TYR A 127 12.23 -17.07 -13.57
CA TYR A 127 12.88 -17.92 -12.56
C TYR A 127 14.05 -18.71 -13.16
N ARG A 128 13.91 -19.16 -14.42
CA ARG A 128 14.99 -19.85 -15.13
C ARG A 128 16.21 -18.97 -15.33
N GLN A 129 16.01 -17.73 -15.77
CA GLN A 129 17.12 -16.78 -15.97
C GLN A 129 17.84 -16.46 -14.66
N ILE A 130 17.10 -16.21 -13.57
CA ILE A 130 17.70 -15.91 -12.26
C ILE A 130 18.45 -17.14 -11.72
N ALA A 131 17.87 -18.34 -11.86
CA ALA A 131 18.50 -19.59 -11.43
C ALA A 131 19.77 -19.93 -12.25
N SER A 132 19.76 -19.67 -13.56
CA SER A 132 20.95 -19.81 -14.40
C SER A 132 22.07 -18.87 -13.97
N ARG A 133 21.74 -17.58 -13.74
CA ARG A 133 22.69 -16.59 -13.22
C ARG A 133 23.21 -16.97 -11.84
N PHE A 134 22.38 -17.55 -10.99
CA PHE A 134 22.79 -18.05 -9.68
C PHE A 134 23.82 -19.18 -9.78
N ALA A 135 23.60 -20.14 -10.69
CA ALA A 135 24.51 -21.27 -10.89
C ALA A 135 25.91 -20.84 -11.35
N GLU A 136 25.99 -19.74 -12.10
CA GLU A 136 27.24 -19.18 -12.63
C GLU A 136 27.87 -18.11 -11.71
N ALA A 137 27.16 -17.66 -10.69
CA ALA A 137 27.57 -16.56 -9.84
C ALA A 137 28.75 -16.95 -8.93
N LYS A 138 29.86 -16.22 -9.07
CA LYS A 138 31.01 -16.29 -8.14
C LYS A 138 30.80 -15.43 -6.89
N ASP A 139 30.03 -14.36 -7.03
CA ASP A 139 29.68 -13.43 -5.96
C ASP A 139 28.15 -13.45 -5.76
N LEU A 140 27.72 -14.11 -4.69
CA LEU A 140 26.31 -14.27 -4.37
C LEU A 140 25.67 -12.98 -3.83
N GLN A 141 26.46 -12.06 -3.28
CA GLN A 141 25.94 -10.76 -2.83
C GLN A 141 25.59 -9.89 -4.04
N ARG A 142 26.50 -9.85 -5.01
CA ARG A 142 26.25 -9.16 -6.28
C ARG A 142 25.11 -9.78 -7.06
N TRP A 143 25.04 -11.11 -7.13
CA TRP A 143 23.90 -11.80 -7.75
C TRP A 143 22.57 -11.38 -7.11
N TYR A 144 22.51 -11.27 -5.78
CA TYR A 144 21.29 -10.83 -5.12
C TYR A 144 20.93 -9.38 -5.53
N ASP A 145 21.89 -8.46 -5.46
CA ASP A 145 21.64 -7.04 -5.79
C ASP A 145 21.24 -6.84 -7.26
N ASP A 146 21.76 -7.68 -8.18
CA ASP A 146 21.45 -7.60 -9.61
C ASP A 146 20.04 -8.15 -9.95
N ASN A 147 19.40 -8.91 -9.04
CA ASN A 147 18.12 -9.58 -9.31
C ASN A 147 16.98 -9.20 -8.34
N PHE A 148 17.30 -8.63 -7.17
CA PHE A 148 16.32 -8.29 -6.14
C PHE A 148 16.52 -6.87 -5.62
N GLU A 149 15.43 -6.09 -5.59
CA GLU A 149 15.47 -4.68 -5.20
C GLU A 149 14.89 -4.49 -3.78
N LEU A 150 15.68 -4.86 -2.76
CA LEU A 150 15.23 -4.83 -1.34
C LEU A 150 14.72 -3.45 -0.90
N ARG A 151 15.37 -2.37 -1.37
CA ARG A 151 14.96 -1.01 -1.00
C ARG A 151 13.58 -0.67 -1.56
N GLU A 152 13.30 -1.06 -2.80
CA GLU A 152 11.98 -0.86 -3.43
C GLU A 152 10.90 -1.67 -2.72
N ALA A 153 11.20 -2.93 -2.35
CA ALA A 153 10.27 -3.74 -1.57
C ALA A 153 9.93 -3.09 -0.21
N LEU A 154 10.93 -2.54 0.50
CA LEU A 154 10.70 -1.82 1.76
C LEU A 154 9.86 -0.55 1.55
N TYR A 155 10.11 0.22 0.50
CA TYR A 155 9.27 1.38 0.18
C TYR A 155 7.84 0.98 -0.19
N SER A 156 7.66 -0.09 -0.95
CA SER A 156 6.33 -0.61 -1.30
C SER A 156 5.57 -1.09 -0.06
N LEU A 157 6.23 -1.83 0.85
CA LEU A 157 5.64 -2.24 2.13
C LEU A 157 5.27 -1.04 3.03
N GLU A 158 6.12 -0.01 3.11
CA GLU A 158 5.80 1.22 3.86
C GLU A 158 4.69 2.02 3.16
N SER A 159 4.57 1.92 1.82
CA SER A 159 3.53 2.58 1.04
C SER A 159 2.13 2.07 1.36
N PHE A 160 2.00 0.79 1.71
CA PHE A 160 0.75 0.18 2.20
C PHE A 160 0.65 0.15 3.73
N ALA A 161 1.52 0.91 4.41
CA ALA A 161 1.60 0.98 5.86
C ALA A 161 1.76 -0.40 6.54
N LEU A 162 2.37 -1.39 5.87
CA LEU A 162 2.65 -2.73 6.42
C LEU A 162 3.91 -2.75 7.30
N ILE A 163 4.85 -1.86 7.00
CA ILE A 163 6.01 -1.58 7.85
C ILE A 163 6.11 -0.08 8.14
N ARG A 164 6.90 0.25 9.14
CA ARG A 164 7.30 1.63 9.45
C ARG A 164 8.80 1.72 9.59
N THR A 165 9.40 2.69 8.90
CA THR A 165 10.81 3.05 9.11
C THR A 165 10.94 3.96 10.33
N THR A 166 11.83 3.62 11.24
CA THR A 166 12.10 4.35 12.49
C THR A 166 13.60 4.35 12.84
N GLU A 167 13.98 5.06 13.89
CA GLU A 167 15.36 5.26 14.33
C GLU A 167 15.69 4.47 15.60
N ASP A 168 16.80 3.73 15.60
CA ASP A 168 17.33 3.04 16.78
C ASP A 168 18.02 4.03 17.75
N PRO A 169 18.38 3.63 18.99
CA PRO A 169 19.09 4.52 19.91
C PRO A 169 20.47 5.00 19.42
N LYS A 170 21.03 4.38 18.37
CA LYS A 170 22.32 4.71 17.75
C LYS A 170 22.13 5.59 16.49
N GLY A 171 20.91 6.02 16.17
CA GLY A 171 20.60 6.86 15.02
C GLY A 171 20.47 6.14 13.68
N ARG A 172 20.33 4.81 13.68
CA ARG A 172 20.25 3.97 12.48
C ARG A 172 18.81 3.67 12.12
N GLU A 173 18.54 3.55 10.83
CA GLU A 173 17.23 3.09 10.36
C GLU A 173 16.98 1.62 10.70
N TYR A 174 15.79 1.31 11.20
CA TYR A 174 15.26 -0.05 11.29
C TYR A 174 13.78 -0.09 10.95
N PHE A 175 13.30 -1.28 10.55
CA PHE A 175 11.96 -1.48 10.00
C PHE A 175 11.09 -2.30 10.94
N VAL A 176 9.90 -1.79 11.25
CA VAL A 176 8.98 -2.44 12.20
C VAL A 176 7.68 -2.81 11.49
N PRO A 177 7.26 -4.09 11.53
CA PRO A 177 5.92 -4.48 11.07
C PRO A 177 4.83 -3.76 11.87
N THR A 178 3.90 -3.14 11.16
CA THR A 178 2.71 -2.50 11.74
C THR A 178 1.63 -3.55 12.02
N GLU A 179 0.51 -3.11 12.60
CA GLU A 179 -0.64 -3.99 12.82
C GLU A 179 -1.22 -4.57 11.51
N PRO A 180 -1.51 -3.77 10.46
CA PRO A 180 -1.80 -4.31 9.13
C PRO A 180 -0.74 -5.28 8.61
N GLY A 181 0.54 -4.95 8.80
CA GLY A 181 1.66 -5.82 8.42
C GLY A 181 1.59 -7.19 9.08
N ARG A 182 1.35 -7.25 10.39
CA ARG A 182 1.24 -8.51 11.14
C ARG A 182 0.06 -9.37 10.67
N ARG A 183 -1.08 -8.75 10.37
CA ARG A 183 -2.26 -9.45 9.83
C ARG A 183 -1.98 -10.07 8.45
N VAL A 184 -1.32 -9.31 7.56
CA VAL A 184 -0.86 -9.85 6.26
C VAL A 184 0.15 -10.99 6.47
N LEU A 185 1.07 -10.83 7.41
CA LEU A 185 2.06 -11.86 7.72
C LEU A 185 1.41 -13.17 8.17
N ALA A 186 0.42 -13.09 9.07
CA ALA A 186 -0.33 -14.25 9.56
C ALA A 186 -1.09 -14.96 8.42
N ASP A 187 -1.70 -14.23 7.49
CA ASP A 187 -2.33 -14.82 6.30
C ASP A 187 -1.30 -15.53 5.39
N GLN A 188 -0.15 -14.88 5.18
CA GLN A 188 0.91 -15.36 4.30
C GLN A 188 1.73 -16.53 4.89
N GLU A 189 1.57 -16.85 6.19
CA GLU A 189 2.21 -18.02 6.80
C GLU A 189 1.70 -19.34 6.23
N THR A 190 0.41 -19.42 5.92
CA THR A 190 -0.21 -20.63 5.38
C THR A 190 0.10 -20.77 3.89
N HIS A 191 -0.05 -19.67 3.14
CA HIS A 191 0.15 -19.63 1.70
C HIS A 191 0.90 -18.35 1.32
N LEU A 192 2.23 -18.46 1.25
CA LEU A 192 3.09 -17.40 0.76
C LEU A 192 2.88 -17.22 -0.75
N ARG A 193 2.27 -16.10 -1.16
CA ARG A 193 1.80 -15.88 -2.53
C ARG A 193 1.62 -14.39 -2.85
N ASP A 194 1.49 -14.11 -4.15
CA ASP A 194 1.04 -12.81 -4.64
C ASP A 194 -0.43 -12.57 -4.30
N VAL A 195 -0.76 -11.31 -4.03
CA VAL A 195 -2.13 -10.80 -3.94
C VAL A 195 -2.23 -9.61 -4.88
N SER A 196 -3.10 -9.72 -5.88
CA SER A 196 -3.29 -8.69 -6.90
C SER A 196 -4.41 -7.73 -6.53
N ALA A 197 -4.28 -6.47 -6.92
CA ALA A 197 -5.27 -5.44 -6.69
C ALA A 197 -6.59 -5.77 -7.38
N THR A 198 -6.54 -6.22 -8.63
CA THR A 198 -7.71 -6.66 -9.42
C THR A 198 -8.41 -7.89 -8.80
N ALA A 199 -7.63 -8.84 -8.29
CA ALA A 199 -8.15 -9.99 -7.55
C ALA A 199 -8.87 -9.57 -6.27
N VAL A 200 -8.32 -8.61 -5.52
CA VAL A 200 -8.99 -8.02 -4.34
C VAL A 200 -10.27 -7.27 -4.73
N LYS A 201 -10.26 -6.53 -5.86
CA LYS A 201 -11.47 -5.87 -6.39
C LYS A 201 -12.59 -6.84 -6.73
N THR A 202 -12.27 -8.09 -7.08
CA THR A 202 -13.30 -9.13 -7.28
C THR A 202 -14.15 -9.37 -6.03
N VAL A 203 -13.55 -9.21 -4.84
CA VAL A 203 -14.24 -9.35 -3.55
C VAL A 203 -15.03 -8.08 -3.20
N SER A 204 -14.46 -6.89 -3.43
CA SER A 204 -15.05 -5.61 -2.99
C SER A 204 -16.04 -4.99 -4.00
N LEU A 205 -15.87 -5.23 -5.31
CA LEU A 205 -16.70 -4.64 -6.37
C LEU A 205 -18.19 -4.97 -6.22
N PRO A 206 -18.63 -6.22 -5.97
CA PRO A 206 -20.04 -6.53 -5.82
C PRO A 206 -20.67 -5.96 -4.54
N GLN A 207 -19.83 -5.62 -3.55
CA GLN A 207 -20.29 -5.04 -2.28
C GLN A 207 -20.53 -3.54 -2.41
N ARG A 208 -19.81 -2.87 -3.31
CA ARG A 208 -19.85 -1.41 -3.47
C ARG A 208 -20.62 -0.93 -4.67
N THR A 209 -20.70 -1.74 -5.72
CA THR A 209 -21.29 -1.35 -7.00
C THR A 209 -22.24 -2.41 -7.51
N PHE A 210 -23.17 -2.02 -8.39
CA PHE A 210 -24.04 -2.97 -9.11
C PHE A 210 -23.33 -3.54 -10.34
N SER A 211 -22.06 -3.91 -10.20
CA SER A 211 -21.19 -4.41 -11.27
C SER A 211 -20.64 -5.79 -10.93
N ALA A 212 -20.29 -6.55 -11.96
CA ALA A 212 -19.64 -7.85 -11.83
C ALA A 212 -18.16 -7.75 -12.20
N PRO A 213 -17.26 -8.46 -11.50
CA PRO A 213 -15.87 -8.56 -11.91
C PRO A 213 -15.78 -9.35 -13.21
N ASN A 214 -14.70 -9.14 -13.96
CA ASN A 214 -14.44 -9.96 -15.14
C ASN A 214 -13.96 -11.36 -14.76
N LEU A 215 -13.97 -12.26 -15.75
CA LEU A 215 -13.63 -13.65 -15.55
C LEU A 215 -12.16 -13.85 -15.13
N GLU A 216 -11.24 -13.04 -15.67
CA GLU A 216 -9.80 -13.16 -15.40
C GLU A 216 -9.49 -12.79 -13.95
N TRP A 217 -10.04 -11.69 -13.44
CA TRP A 217 -9.87 -11.28 -12.05
C TRP A 217 -10.44 -12.32 -11.08
N TRP A 218 -11.58 -12.93 -11.43
CA TRP A 218 -12.16 -13.99 -10.62
C TRP A 218 -11.32 -15.27 -10.60
N GLN A 219 -10.76 -15.66 -11.74
CA GLN A 219 -9.84 -16.79 -11.83
C GLN A 219 -8.59 -16.54 -10.99
N GLU A 220 -8.01 -15.34 -11.11
CA GLU A 220 -6.85 -14.94 -10.32
C GLU A 220 -7.16 -14.90 -8.82
N ALA A 221 -8.30 -14.34 -8.42
CA ALA A 221 -8.74 -14.33 -7.03
C ALA A 221 -8.90 -15.76 -6.45
N ARG A 222 -9.27 -16.74 -7.26
CA ARG A 222 -9.30 -18.15 -6.85
C ARG A 222 -7.92 -18.77 -6.73
N GLU A 223 -7.04 -18.51 -7.69
CA GLU A 223 -5.64 -18.95 -7.63
C GLU A 223 -4.90 -18.38 -6.42
N GLN A 224 -5.26 -17.16 -6.03
CA GLN A 224 -4.77 -16.46 -4.84
C GLN A 224 -5.59 -16.73 -3.58
N TYR A 225 -6.49 -17.72 -3.58
CA TYR A 225 -7.28 -18.14 -2.42
C TYR A 225 -8.09 -17.01 -1.75
N LEU A 226 -8.44 -15.96 -2.47
CA LEU A 226 -9.29 -14.86 -1.99
C LEU A 226 -10.78 -15.20 -2.09
N ILE A 227 -11.12 -16.11 -3.00
CA ILE A 227 -12.48 -16.60 -3.21
C ILE A 227 -12.48 -18.12 -3.13
N GLY A 228 -13.41 -18.65 -2.34
CA GLY A 228 -13.65 -20.09 -2.20
C GLY A 228 -14.51 -20.63 -3.34
N SER A 229 -15.39 -21.57 -3.02
CA SER A 229 -16.29 -22.16 -4.02
C SER A 229 -17.39 -21.19 -4.47
N GLN A 230 -17.91 -20.36 -3.56
CA GLN A 230 -19.02 -19.43 -3.84
C GLN A 230 -18.97 -18.10 -3.06
N GLU A 231 -18.05 -17.95 -2.12
CA GLU A 231 -17.96 -16.77 -1.23
C GLU A 231 -16.50 -16.31 -1.03
N PRO A 232 -16.27 -15.04 -0.64
CA PRO A 232 -14.96 -14.58 -0.22
C PRO A 232 -14.41 -15.40 0.95
N THR A 233 -13.12 -15.73 0.92
CA THR A 233 -12.44 -16.40 2.04
C THR A 233 -12.10 -15.40 3.15
N GLU A 234 -11.62 -15.89 4.29
CA GLU A 234 -11.05 -15.03 5.34
C GLU A 234 -9.92 -14.13 4.79
N SER A 235 -9.05 -14.67 3.93
CA SER A 235 -8.04 -13.92 3.21
C SER A 235 -8.66 -12.84 2.31
N GLY A 236 -9.67 -13.20 1.51
CA GLY A 236 -10.38 -12.25 0.64
C GLY A 236 -10.97 -11.08 1.42
N CYS A 237 -11.65 -11.38 2.53
CA CYS A 237 -12.19 -10.37 3.45
C CYS A 237 -11.08 -9.52 4.11
N LEU A 238 -9.96 -10.13 4.50
CA LEU A 238 -8.82 -9.40 5.07
C LEU A 238 -8.29 -8.35 4.07
N TYR A 239 -7.96 -8.76 2.85
CA TYR A 239 -7.37 -7.85 1.87
C TYR A 239 -8.36 -6.81 1.34
N ALA A 240 -9.65 -7.17 1.18
CA ALA A 240 -10.70 -6.19 0.88
C ALA A 240 -10.81 -5.11 1.97
N ARG A 241 -10.68 -5.49 3.24
CA ARG A 241 -10.65 -4.53 4.37
C ARG A 241 -9.42 -3.63 4.33
N LEU A 242 -8.26 -4.23 4.11
CA LEU A 242 -7.01 -3.48 3.98
C LEU A 242 -7.08 -2.51 2.79
N ALA A 243 -7.71 -2.91 1.69
CA ALA A 243 -7.96 -2.02 0.57
C ALA A 243 -8.88 -0.85 0.96
N ALA A 244 -10.01 -1.15 1.62
CA ALA A 244 -11.01 -0.13 1.95
C ALA A 244 -10.60 0.82 3.09
N GLN A 245 -9.68 0.43 3.98
CA GLN A 245 -9.36 1.20 5.21
C GLN A 245 -7.87 1.51 5.36
N GLY A 246 -7.01 0.89 4.55
CA GLY A 246 -5.57 1.01 4.66
C GLY A 246 -5.07 2.40 4.28
N LYS A 247 -4.15 2.93 5.09
CA LYS A 247 -3.42 4.15 4.77
C LYS A 247 -2.45 3.87 3.63
N ARG A 248 -2.46 4.74 2.63
CA ARG A 248 -1.59 4.64 1.46
C ARG A 248 -0.63 5.81 1.41
N TRP A 249 0.60 5.57 0.97
CA TRP A 249 1.58 6.60 0.70
C TRP A 249 2.01 6.53 -0.77
N PRO A 250 2.24 7.67 -1.43
CA PRO A 250 2.82 7.72 -2.76
C PRO A 250 4.14 6.95 -2.84
N HIS A 251 4.23 6.05 -3.81
CA HIS A 251 5.44 5.35 -4.18
C HIS A 251 5.40 5.03 -5.67
N LEU A 252 6.47 5.40 -6.37
CA LEU A 252 6.73 5.01 -7.75
C LEU A 252 8.21 4.65 -7.86
N SER A 253 8.48 3.41 -8.23
CA SER A 253 9.76 2.96 -8.76
C SER A 253 9.95 3.48 -10.19
N ARG A 254 11.15 3.29 -10.72
CA ARG A 254 11.50 3.61 -12.10
C ARG A 254 10.58 2.91 -13.10
N TYR A 255 10.24 1.66 -12.84
CA TYR A 255 9.41 0.86 -13.73
C TYR A 255 7.95 1.31 -13.66
N GLU A 256 7.42 1.56 -12.45
CA GLU A 256 6.06 2.08 -12.28
C GLU A 256 5.90 3.45 -12.94
N MET A 257 6.85 4.37 -12.76
CA MET A 257 6.85 5.68 -13.43
C MET A 257 6.86 5.54 -14.95
N THR A 258 7.65 4.59 -15.49
CA THR A 258 7.70 4.35 -16.93
C THR A 258 6.33 3.92 -17.45
N VAL A 259 5.66 2.99 -16.77
CA VAL A 259 4.31 2.54 -17.16
C VAL A 259 3.29 3.66 -16.99
N PHE A 260 3.34 4.37 -15.85
CA PHE A 260 2.41 5.44 -15.50
C PHE A 260 2.38 6.57 -16.53
N HIS A 261 3.53 7.06 -16.99
CA HIS A 261 3.60 8.11 -18.02
C HIS A 261 3.06 7.70 -19.40
N HIS A 262 2.80 6.41 -19.65
CA HIS A 262 2.19 5.94 -20.91
C HIS A 262 0.67 5.80 -20.80
N ILE A 263 0.08 6.01 -19.62
CA ILE A 263 -1.37 5.97 -19.41
C ILE A 263 -1.89 7.39 -19.59
N PRO A 264 -2.68 7.68 -20.65
CA PRO A 264 -3.24 9.01 -20.86
C PRO A 264 -4.42 9.26 -19.90
N GLU A 265 -4.72 10.54 -19.64
CA GLU A 265 -5.87 10.95 -18.81
C GLU A 265 -7.20 10.37 -19.32
N GLN A 266 -7.35 10.19 -20.65
CA GLN A 266 -8.57 9.65 -21.28
C GLN A 266 -8.68 8.12 -21.19
N GLY A 267 -7.64 7.45 -20.70
CA GLY A 267 -7.54 6.02 -20.52
C GLY A 267 -7.07 5.24 -21.75
N LEU A 268 -6.59 4.02 -21.49
CA LEU A 268 -6.20 3.00 -22.48
C LEU A 268 -6.62 1.62 -21.99
N SER A 269 -6.84 0.67 -22.88
CA SER A 269 -7.01 -0.71 -22.47
C SER A 269 -5.68 -1.33 -22.02
N VAL A 270 -5.76 -2.30 -21.11
CA VAL A 270 -4.60 -3.08 -20.65
C VAL A 270 -3.84 -3.72 -21.84
N ASP A 271 -4.56 -4.18 -22.86
CA ASP A 271 -3.96 -4.78 -24.07
C ASP A 271 -3.19 -3.75 -24.91
N GLU A 272 -3.69 -2.52 -25.03
CA GLU A 272 -2.97 -1.44 -25.71
C GLU A 272 -1.69 -1.06 -24.96
N ILE A 273 -1.76 -0.95 -23.62
CA ILE A 273 -0.58 -0.70 -22.78
C ILE A 273 0.49 -1.78 -22.98
N TYR A 274 0.09 -3.06 -23.03
CA TYR A 274 1.00 -4.16 -23.33
C TYR A 274 1.61 -4.01 -24.74
N ALA A 275 0.81 -3.74 -25.76
CA ALA A 275 1.28 -3.62 -27.15
C ALA A 275 2.33 -2.50 -27.33
N GLU A 276 2.22 -1.43 -26.56
CA GLU A 276 3.19 -0.32 -26.58
C GLU A 276 4.46 -0.65 -25.80
N LEU A 277 4.33 -1.20 -24.59
CA LEU A 277 5.43 -1.32 -23.64
C LEU A 277 6.20 -2.64 -23.72
N GLU A 278 5.63 -3.72 -24.26
CA GLU A 278 6.31 -5.03 -24.37
C GLU A 278 7.59 -4.97 -25.21
N LYS A 279 7.75 -3.94 -26.03
CA LYS A 279 8.99 -3.65 -26.79
C LYS A 279 10.16 -3.22 -25.89
N ARG A 280 9.87 -2.72 -24.69
CA ARG A 280 10.84 -2.13 -23.75
C ARG A 280 10.89 -2.88 -22.42
N LEU A 281 9.77 -3.43 -21.96
CA LEU A 281 9.62 -4.06 -20.65
C LEU A 281 8.95 -5.44 -20.79
N PRO A 282 9.32 -6.45 -19.98
CA PRO A 282 8.60 -7.72 -19.94
C PRO A 282 7.14 -7.54 -19.51
N ARG A 283 6.21 -8.33 -20.09
CA ARG A 283 4.77 -8.31 -19.76
C ARG A 283 4.50 -8.42 -18.25
N GLU A 284 5.21 -9.30 -17.55
CA GLU A 284 5.09 -9.47 -16.09
C GLU A 284 5.42 -8.19 -15.31
N ARG A 285 6.40 -7.40 -15.77
CA ARG A 285 6.78 -6.13 -15.13
C ARG A 285 5.73 -5.04 -15.40
N ILE A 286 5.12 -5.05 -16.58
CA ILE A 286 4.02 -4.13 -16.90
C ILE A 286 2.80 -4.47 -16.03
N ARG A 287 2.42 -5.75 -15.94
CA ARG A 287 1.34 -6.22 -15.07
C ARG A 287 1.57 -5.82 -13.63
N TRP A 288 2.75 -6.12 -13.10
CA TRP A 288 3.14 -5.74 -11.74
C TRP A 288 2.98 -4.23 -11.49
N ALA A 289 3.44 -3.39 -12.40
CA ALA A 289 3.33 -1.95 -12.26
C ALA A 289 1.87 -1.51 -12.24
N LEU A 290 1.02 -2.04 -13.13
CA LEU A 290 -0.41 -1.75 -13.15
C LEU A 290 -1.07 -2.14 -11.81
N GLU A 291 -0.80 -3.34 -11.28
CA GLU A 291 -1.33 -3.79 -9.99
C GLU A 291 -0.89 -2.89 -8.83
N LYS A 292 0.34 -2.40 -8.84
CA LYS A 292 0.83 -1.47 -7.81
C LYS A 292 0.25 -0.07 -7.94
N LEU A 293 0.14 0.46 -9.16
CA LEU A 293 -0.48 1.75 -9.43
C LEU A 293 -1.97 1.74 -9.03
N GLU A 294 -2.67 0.65 -9.35
CA GLU A 294 -4.06 0.39 -8.98
C GLU A 294 -4.21 0.33 -7.45
N ALA A 295 -3.41 -0.50 -6.78
CA ALA A 295 -3.47 -0.64 -5.33
C ALA A 295 -3.18 0.68 -4.59
N ARG A 296 -2.39 1.57 -5.18
CA ARG A 296 -2.10 2.91 -4.65
C ARG A 296 -3.10 3.97 -5.08
N HIS A 297 -4.12 3.61 -5.86
CA HIS A 297 -5.15 4.53 -6.36
C HIS A 297 -4.60 5.67 -7.21
N LEU A 298 -3.59 5.37 -8.05
CA LEU A 298 -3.09 6.29 -9.07
C LEU A 298 -3.79 6.08 -10.41
N ILE A 299 -4.24 4.85 -10.63
CA ILE A 299 -5.07 4.45 -11.75
C ILE A 299 -6.27 3.67 -11.21
N ASP A 300 -7.28 3.50 -12.05
CA ASP A 300 -8.41 2.59 -11.86
C ASP A 300 -8.49 1.64 -13.07
N VAL A 301 -8.24 0.36 -12.84
CA VAL A 301 -8.43 -0.71 -13.81
C VAL A 301 -9.88 -1.18 -13.72
N LEU A 302 -10.65 -0.95 -14.77
CA LEU A 302 -12.07 -1.26 -14.86
C LEU A 302 -12.30 -2.73 -15.26
N PRO A 303 -13.49 -3.30 -14.96
CA PRO A 303 -13.79 -4.70 -15.30
C PRO A 303 -13.69 -5.02 -16.80
N ASP A 304 -13.94 -4.05 -17.67
CA ASP A 304 -13.82 -4.20 -19.13
C ASP A 304 -12.37 -4.12 -19.63
N GLY A 305 -11.39 -3.96 -18.74
CA GLY A 305 -9.97 -3.91 -19.06
C GLY A 305 -9.48 -2.51 -19.44
N ASN A 306 -10.31 -1.47 -19.36
CA ASN A 306 -9.86 -0.10 -19.50
C ASN A 306 -9.14 0.38 -18.24
N VAL A 307 -8.08 1.15 -18.42
CA VAL A 307 -7.30 1.78 -17.36
C VAL A 307 -7.48 3.28 -17.47
N VAL A 308 -7.93 3.92 -16.40
CA VAL A 308 -8.11 5.37 -16.32
C VAL A 308 -7.26 5.95 -15.19
N GLU A 309 -6.84 7.19 -15.34
CA GLU A 309 -6.10 7.89 -14.29
C GLU A 309 -7.05 8.45 -13.23
N THR A 310 -6.69 8.34 -11.94
CA THR A 310 -7.48 8.91 -10.85
C THR A 310 -7.14 10.40 -10.65
N GLU A 311 -7.92 11.12 -9.83
CA GLU A 311 -7.57 12.49 -9.44
C GLU A 311 -6.18 12.55 -8.76
N ALA A 312 -5.86 11.55 -7.93
CA ALA A 312 -4.55 11.43 -7.31
C ALA A 312 -3.44 11.14 -8.34
N GLY A 313 -3.73 10.30 -9.33
CA GLY A 313 -2.86 10.05 -10.48
C GLY A 313 -2.49 11.35 -11.17
N ALA A 314 -3.50 12.10 -11.64
CA ALA A 314 -3.28 13.34 -12.41
C ALA A 314 -2.48 14.40 -11.64
N LEU A 315 -2.66 14.46 -10.31
CA LEU A 315 -1.84 15.32 -9.45
C LEU A 315 -0.38 14.86 -9.39
N LEU A 316 -0.13 13.55 -9.29
CA LEU A 316 1.24 13.00 -9.30
C LEU A 316 1.89 13.12 -10.67
N ASP A 317 1.19 12.87 -11.77
CA ASP A 317 1.75 13.01 -13.11
C ASP A 317 2.23 14.45 -13.36
N ARG A 318 1.39 15.43 -13.00
CA ARG A 318 1.78 16.85 -13.00
C ARG A 318 2.95 17.17 -12.07
N ALA A 319 3.03 16.53 -10.91
CA ALA A 319 4.13 16.73 -9.96
C ALA A 319 5.46 16.22 -10.51
N LEU A 320 5.41 15.17 -11.34
CA LEU A 320 6.57 14.41 -11.82
C LEU A 320 6.92 14.70 -13.28
N ALA A 321 6.16 15.53 -13.99
CA ALA A 321 6.42 15.93 -15.38
C ALA A 321 7.85 16.46 -15.65
N GLY A 322 8.51 17.03 -14.62
CA GLY A 322 9.89 17.53 -14.72
C GLY A 322 10.97 16.50 -14.37
N VAL A 323 10.60 15.29 -13.96
CA VAL A 323 11.53 14.24 -13.54
C VAL A 323 12.04 13.47 -14.76
N PRO A 324 13.38 13.33 -14.93
CA PRO A 324 13.93 12.59 -16.06
C PRO A 324 13.51 11.11 -16.08
N GLU A 325 13.34 10.55 -17.28
CA GLU A 325 13.20 9.10 -17.45
C GLU A 325 14.37 8.35 -16.81
N GLY A 326 14.08 7.23 -16.14
CA GLY A 326 15.10 6.42 -15.50
C GLY A 326 15.47 6.83 -14.07
N PHE A 327 14.85 7.90 -13.53
CA PHE A 327 14.98 8.24 -12.11
C PHE A 327 14.45 7.08 -11.24
N GLY A 328 15.27 6.61 -10.30
CA GLY A 328 15.04 5.34 -9.60
C GLY A 328 13.75 5.30 -8.79
N ASN A 329 13.58 6.25 -7.87
CA ASN A 329 12.44 6.32 -6.94
C ASN A 329 12.07 7.80 -6.72
N PRO A 330 11.43 8.45 -7.72
CA PRO A 330 11.13 9.88 -7.68
C PRO A 330 10.22 10.28 -6.53
N ILE A 331 9.31 9.37 -6.14
CA ILE A 331 8.49 9.52 -4.96
C ILE A 331 8.45 8.20 -4.18
N ASN A 332 8.58 8.31 -2.87
CA ASN A 332 8.51 7.18 -1.94
C ASN A 332 8.04 7.67 -0.55
N PRO A 333 7.66 6.75 0.36
CA PRO A 333 7.09 7.13 1.65
C PRO A 333 8.01 8.01 2.50
N VAL A 334 9.33 7.85 2.38
CA VAL A 334 10.31 8.67 3.11
C VAL A 334 10.31 10.12 2.62
N ILE A 335 10.30 10.33 1.30
CA ILE A 335 10.17 11.66 0.69
C ILE A 335 8.84 12.31 1.09
N VAL A 336 7.74 11.56 1.08
CA VAL A 336 6.42 12.10 1.44
C VAL A 336 6.38 12.52 2.92
N ARG A 337 6.94 11.71 3.84
CA ARG A 337 7.08 12.06 5.26
C ARG A 337 7.92 13.33 5.44
N LEU A 338 9.00 13.48 4.67
CA LEU A 338 9.82 14.68 4.66
C LEU A 338 9.01 15.89 4.16
N LEU A 339 8.29 15.79 3.05
CA LEU A 339 7.47 16.87 2.49
C LEU A 339 6.40 17.31 3.49
N LYS A 340 5.71 16.35 4.11
CA LYS A 340 4.70 16.63 5.13
C LYS A 340 5.29 17.36 6.33
N ALA A 341 6.42 16.87 6.86
CA ALA A 341 7.09 17.50 8.00
C ALA A 341 7.59 18.93 7.67
N LEU A 342 8.10 19.15 6.46
CA LEU A 342 8.50 20.48 5.99
C LEU A 342 7.31 21.40 5.81
N ALA A 343 6.18 20.90 5.31
CA ALA A 343 4.95 21.67 5.11
C ALA A 343 4.37 22.16 6.44
N GLU A 344 4.36 21.28 7.45
CA GLU A 344 3.85 21.58 8.79
C GLU A 344 4.65 22.65 9.57
N VAL A 345 5.96 22.75 9.32
CA VAL A 345 6.83 23.76 9.98
C VAL A 345 7.07 25.01 9.12
N GLY A 346 6.62 24.98 7.88
CA GLY A 346 6.80 26.06 6.92
C GLY A 346 5.66 27.07 6.96
N THR A 347 5.75 28.10 6.11
CA THR A 347 4.67 29.06 5.89
C THR A 347 4.24 28.98 4.43
N LEU A 348 2.94 28.79 4.19
CA LEU A 348 2.36 28.72 2.85
C LEU A 348 2.25 30.12 2.23
N TYR A 349 2.78 30.26 1.01
CA TYR A 349 2.66 31.44 0.17
C TYR A 349 1.68 31.15 -0.96
N VAL A 350 0.41 31.47 -0.73
CA VAL A 350 -0.72 31.11 -1.62
C VAL A 350 -0.52 31.57 -3.06
N LYS A 351 -0.02 32.81 -3.26
CA LYS A 351 0.19 33.38 -4.61
C LYS A 351 1.25 32.66 -5.44
N GLU A 352 2.22 32.01 -4.79
CA GLU A 352 3.35 31.36 -5.46
C GLU A 352 3.24 29.83 -5.45
N ARG A 353 2.18 29.26 -4.85
CA ARG A 353 2.02 27.82 -4.58
C ARG A 353 3.32 27.20 -4.02
N LYS A 354 3.86 27.80 -2.96
CA LYS A 354 5.11 27.36 -2.31
C LYS A 354 5.00 27.41 -0.80
N VAL A 355 5.71 26.52 -0.12
CA VAL A 355 5.89 26.59 1.34
C VAL A 355 7.32 26.95 1.66
N ARG A 356 7.56 28.07 2.33
CA ARG A 356 8.90 28.52 2.71
C ARG A 356 9.28 27.95 4.07
N ILE A 357 10.50 27.42 4.17
CA ILE A 357 11.05 26.82 5.38
C ILE A 357 12.21 27.68 5.88
N LEU A 358 12.16 28.08 7.15
CA LEU A 358 13.26 28.77 7.80
C LEU A 358 14.31 27.76 8.28
N PRO A 359 15.63 28.03 8.17
CA PRO A 359 16.67 27.08 8.60
C PRO A 359 16.54 26.63 10.06
N ARG A 360 16.06 27.51 10.94
CA ARG A 360 15.80 27.21 12.37
C ARG A 360 14.73 26.14 12.58
N ASN A 361 13.79 25.99 11.64
CA ASN A 361 12.69 25.02 11.72
C ASN A 361 13.09 23.64 11.21
N LEU A 362 14.27 23.47 10.62
CA LEU A 362 14.71 22.19 10.06
C LEU A 362 14.87 21.10 11.13
N LYS A 363 15.36 21.47 12.32
CA LYS A 363 15.45 20.54 13.47
C LYS A 363 14.07 20.01 13.87
N GLU A 364 13.06 20.86 13.80
CA GLU A 364 11.68 20.48 14.11
C GLU A 364 11.09 19.59 13.01
N ALA A 365 11.36 19.88 11.74
CA ALA A 365 10.94 19.03 10.62
C ALA A 365 11.51 17.61 10.74
N ILE A 366 12.80 17.47 11.08
CA ILE A 366 13.42 16.15 11.28
C ILE A 366 12.67 15.39 12.37
N ARG A 367 12.43 16.02 13.53
CA ARG A 367 11.70 15.41 14.65
C ARG A 367 10.30 14.96 14.25
N ARG A 368 9.54 15.80 13.53
CA ARG A 368 8.17 15.49 13.08
C ARG A 368 8.12 14.41 12.01
N SER A 369 9.13 14.34 11.15
CA SER A 369 9.22 13.30 10.12
C SER A 369 9.33 11.90 10.74
N GLY A 370 9.89 11.79 11.95
CA GLY A 370 10.20 10.52 12.61
C GLY A 370 11.23 9.68 11.88
N LEU A 371 12.04 10.30 11.01
CA LEU A 371 13.11 9.66 10.26
C LEU A 371 14.45 9.87 10.95
N PRO A 372 15.38 8.89 10.87
CA PRO A 372 16.77 9.10 11.24
C PRO A 372 17.37 10.27 10.49
N ARG A 373 18.32 10.97 11.11
CA ARG A 373 18.91 12.18 10.52
C ARG A 373 19.51 11.94 9.13
N GLU A 374 20.26 10.86 8.97
CA GLU A 374 20.89 10.49 7.70
C GLU A 374 19.83 10.18 6.63
N THR A 375 18.82 9.40 6.98
CA THR A 375 17.69 9.08 6.08
C THR A 375 16.93 10.34 5.66
N PHE A 376 16.72 11.30 6.57
CA PHE A 376 16.09 12.58 6.27
C PHE A 376 16.93 13.43 5.30
N ASP A 377 18.24 13.55 5.56
CA ASP A 377 19.14 14.34 4.72
C ASP A 377 19.25 13.74 3.30
N ASN A 378 19.36 12.41 3.19
CA ASN A 378 19.34 11.70 1.91
C ASN A 378 18.01 11.90 1.16
N ALA A 379 16.88 11.82 1.86
CA ALA A 379 15.56 12.07 1.25
C ALA A 379 15.41 13.52 0.78
N LEU A 380 15.99 14.50 1.49
CA LEU A 380 15.99 15.90 1.11
C LEU A 380 16.77 16.12 -0.20
N GLU A 381 17.92 15.45 -0.35
CA GLU A 381 18.72 15.49 -1.57
C GLU A 381 17.96 14.89 -2.76
N MET A 382 17.35 13.72 -2.57
CA MET A 382 16.53 13.08 -3.61
C MET A 382 15.31 13.92 -3.99
N ALA A 383 14.61 14.50 -3.02
CA ALA A 383 13.46 15.39 -3.28
C ALA A 383 13.86 16.68 -4.01
N ARG A 384 15.09 17.18 -3.80
CA ARG A 384 15.64 18.29 -4.59
C ARG A 384 15.98 17.87 -6.02
N ALA A 385 16.59 16.69 -6.18
CA ALA A 385 16.91 16.15 -7.50
C ALA A 385 15.64 15.89 -8.33
N ALA A 386 14.55 15.48 -7.69
CA ALA A 386 13.24 15.30 -8.30
C ALA A 386 12.45 16.62 -8.49
N GLY A 387 13.01 17.78 -8.10
CA GLY A 387 12.36 19.09 -8.27
C GLY A 387 11.22 19.40 -7.29
N LEU A 388 10.94 18.52 -6.32
CA LEU A 388 9.87 18.67 -5.33
C LEU A 388 10.20 19.72 -4.26
N VAL A 389 11.50 19.87 -3.94
CA VAL A 389 12.01 20.81 -2.93
C VAL A 389 13.10 21.69 -3.54
N GLY A 390 13.05 22.99 -3.25
CA GLY A 390 14.10 23.95 -3.62
C GLY A 390 15.19 24.07 -2.53
N ARG A 391 15.84 25.24 -2.48
CA ARG A 391 16.86 25.52 -1.44
C ARG A 391 16.25 25.64 -0.05
N ALA A 392 15.12 26.34 0.05
CA ALA A 392 14.46 26.67 1.31
C ALA A 392 12.92 26.68 1.20
N ASN A 393 12.38 25.97 0.22
CA ASN A 393 10.94 25.89 0.00
C ASN A 393 10.53 24.54 -0.57
N ILE A 394 9.27 24.17 -0.37
CA ILE A 394 8.58 23.14 -1.14
C ILE A 394 8.06 23.83 -2.41
N ASN A 395 8.36 23.22 -3.57
CA ASN A 395 7.90 23.70 -4.87
C ASN A 395 6.45 23.24 -5.14
N GLU A 396 5.86 23.70 -6.23
CA GLU A 396 4.51 23.30 -6.64
C GLU A 396 4.38 21.77 -6.77
N GLY A 397 5.35 21.08 -7.39
CA GLY A 397 5.35 19.62 -7.46
C GLY A 397 5.31 18.93 -6.09
N GLY A 398 6.06 19.46 -5.11
CA GLY A 398 6.01 18.93 -3.74
C GLY A 398 4.67 19.17 -3.03
N LEU A 399 3.93 20.24 -3.39
CA LEU A 399 2.57 20.46 -2.89
C LEU A 399 1.55 19.55 -3.58
N LEU A 400 1.68 19.36 -4.89
CA LEU A 400 0.84 18.42 -5.65
C LEU A 400 0.96 16.99 -5.12
N VAL A 401 2.16 16.56 -4.72
CA VAL A 401 2.35 15.26 -4.03
C VAL A 401 1.56 15.17 -2.72
N LEU A 402 1.52 16.24 -1.93
CA LEU A 402 0.77 16.26 -0.67
C LEU A 402 -0.75 16.29 -0.90
N GLU A 403 -1.19 17.00 -1.94
CA GLU A 403 -2.58 17.00 -2.40
C GLU A 403 -2.99 15.60 -2.90
N ALA A 404 -2.13 14.94 -3.69
CA ALA A 404 -2.36 13.58 -4.15
C ALA A 404 -2.44 12.59 -2.97
N LEU A 405 -1.57 12.73 -1.96
CA LEU A 405 -1.61 11.90 -0.75
C LEU A 405 -2.99 11.94 -0.06
N GLU A 406 -3.64 13.10 -0.01
CA GLU A 406 -4.99 13.23 0.57
C GLU A 406 -6.03 12.48 -0.27
N LYS A 407 -5.91 12.55 -1.60
CA LYS A 407 -6.81 11.89 -2.56
C LYS A 407 -6.58 10.37 -2.68
N MET A 408 -5.41 9.87 -2.29
CA MET A 408 -5.09 8.44 -2.27
C MET A 408 -5.67 7.69 -1.05
N GLN A 409 -6.30 8.39 -0.09
CA GLN A 409 -6.88 7.74 1.07
C GLN A 409 -8.31 7.30 0.77
N PRO A 410 -8.69 6.06 1.14
CA PRO A 410 -10.11 5.70 1.19
C PRO A 410 -10.86 6.64 2.13
N GLN A 411 -11.94 7.24 1.64
CA GLN A 411 -12.90 7.93 2.50
C GLN A 411 -13.69 6.85 3.27
N GLY A 412 -13.87 7.03 4.59
CA GLY A 412 -14.53 6.04 5.43
C GLY A 412 -13.58 5.13 6.22
N SER A 413 -12.91 5.69 7.23
CA SER A 413 -12.43 4.91 8.37
C SER A 413 -13.61 4.49 9.25
N GLY A 414 -14.39 3.52 8.77
CA GLY A 414 -15.54 2.94 9.47
C GLY A 414 -15.65 1.45 9.12
N SER A 415 -15.76 0.60 10.13
CA SER A 415 -15.73 -0.86 10.05
C SER A 415 -16.82 -1.45 9.15
N LEU A 416 -16.44 -2.02 7.99
CA LEU A 416 -17.34 -2.79 7.12
C LEU A 416 -17.15 -4.32 7.23
N LEU A 417 -16.31 -4.82 8.12
CA LEU A 417 -15.95 -6.25 8.10
C LEU A 417 -15.63 -6.85 9.49
N GLU A 418 -16.45 -6.61 10.51
CA GLU A 418 -16.49 -7.56 11.62
C GLU A 418 -17.71 -8.45 11.46
N PRO A 419 -17.56 -9.77 11.22
CA PRO A 419 -18.68 -10.67 11.46
C PRO A 419 -18.99 -10.64 12.97
N PRO A 420 -20.27 -10.74 13.37
CA PRO A 420 -20.60 -10.86 14.78
C PRO A 420 -19.88 -12.10 15.33
N VAL A 421 -19.04 -11.88 16.34
CA VAL A 421 -18.53 -12.94 17.19
C VAL A 421 -19.74 -13.47 17.94
N VAL A 422 -20.15 -14.70 17.62
CA VAL A 422 -21.16 -15.46 18.38
C VAL A 422 -20.60 -15.83 19.75
#